data_AF-A0A8S3GMC6-F1
#
_entry.id   AF-A0A8S3GMC6-F1
#
_cell.length_a   1.000
_cell.length_b   1.000
_cell.length_c   1.000
_cell.angle_alpha   90.00
_cell.angle_beta   90.00
_cell.angle_gamma   90.00
#
_symmetry.space_group_name_H-M   'P 1'
#
loop_
_entity.id
_entity.type
_entity.pdbx_description
1 polymer ?
#
loop_
_entity_poly.entity_id
_entity_poly.type
_entity_poly.pdbx_seq_one_letter_code
_entity_poly.pdbx_strand_id
1 'polypeptide(L)'
;SKLWCSFHKFERVRQQCLITINDLQCQYLDLFLIHWPFAFVDQDPEKNEECQSNVDDKLDFIVTWKAMELLVDEGLVKSIGLSNFNEEQIERIIQICKYKPVVNQVEIHPYCPQIQLEI
;
A
#
# COMPACT_ATOMS: atom_id res chain seq x y z
N SER A 1 -7.96 -2.58 -6.29
CA SER A 1 -6.67 -3.31 -6.48
C SER A 1 -5.72 -3.01 -5.32
N LYS A 2 -4.49 -3.55 -5.29
CA LYS A 2 -3.53 -3.34 -4.20
C LYS A 2 -2.12 -3.05 -4.72
N LEU A 3 -1.38 -2.18 -4.04
CA LEU A 3 0.02 -1.89 -4.24
C LEU A 3 0.87 -3.02 -3.65
N TRP A 4 1.70 -3.66 -4.48
CA TRP A 4 2.57 -4.75 -4.04
C TRP A 4 3.84 -4.24 -3.33
N CYS A 5 4.41 -5.07 -2.45
CA CYS A 5 5.51 -4.68 -1.55
C CYS A 5 6.77 -4.18 -2.27
N SER A 6 7.00 -4.59 -3.53
CA SER A 6 8.14 -4.12 -4.36
C SER A 6 7.96 -2.71 -4.95
N PHE A 7 6.81 -2.08 -4.75
CA PHE A 7 6.46 -0.78 -5.34
C PHE A 7 6.23 0.32 -4.29
N HIS A 8 6.72 0.12 -3.07
CA HIS A 8 6.54 1.06 -1.96
C HIS A 8 7.34 2.36 -2.10
N LYS A 9 8.39 2.38 -2.94
CA LYS A 9 9.16 3.59 -3.24
C LYS A 9 8.26 4.62 -3.88
N PHE A 10 8.38 5.87 -3.45
CA PHE A 10 7.45 6.97 -3.77
C PHE A 10 7.12 7.06 -5.27
N GLU A 11 8.15 6.95 -6.12
CA GLU A 11 8.06 7.06 -7.57
C GLU A 11 7.41 5.83 -8.22
N ARG A 12 7.56 4.66 -7.59
CA ARG A 12 7.07 3.36 -8.08
C ARG A 12 5.59 3.13 -7.75
N VAL A 13 5.04 3.81 -6.75
CA VAL A 13 3.62 3.73 -6.39
C VAL A 13 2.72 4.09 -7.57
N ARG A 14 2.99 5.24 -8.20
CA ARG A 14 2.26 5.69 -9.39
C ARG A 14 2.44 4.74 -10.57
N GLN A 15 3.66 4.22 -10.76
CA GLN A 15 3.96 3.24 -11.81
C GLN A 15 3.06 2.01 -11.68
N GLN A 16 2.97 1.40 -10.49
CA GLN A 16 2.16 0.21 -10.27
C GLN A 16 0.66 0.48 -10.45
N CYS A 17 0.19 1.66 -10.02
CA CYS A 17 -1.20 2.08 -10.22
C CYS A 17 -1.54 2.14 -11.72
N LEU A 18 -0.69 2.75 -12.54
CA LEU A 18 -0.92 2.84 -13.99
C LEU A 18 -0.87 1.48 -14.68
N ILE A 19 0.08 0.62 -14.30
CA ILE A 19 0.14 -0.78 -14.79
C ILE A 19 -1.19 -1.47 -14.48
N THR A 20 -1.65 -1.38 -13.24
CA THR A 20 -2.92 -1.99 -12.79
C THR A 20 -4.13 -1.46 -13.57
N ILE A 21 -4.22 -0.14 -13.77
CA ILE A 21 -5.32 0.49 -14.51
C ILE A 21 -5.36 -0.02 -15.95
N ASN A 22 -4.19 -0.10 -16.60
CA ASN A 22 -4.04 -0.63 -17.94
C ASN A 22 -4.43 -2.10 -18.04
N ASP A 23 -3.93 -2.94 -17.13
CA ASP A 23 -4.18 -4.38 -17.13
C ASP A 23 -5.66 -4.72 -16.88
N LEU A 24 -6.32 -3.93 -16.03
CA LEU A 24 -7.75 -4.03 -15.76
C LEU A 24 -8.61 -3.32 -16.82
N GLN A 25 -7.99 -2.67 -17.82
CA GLN A 25 -8.66 -1.94 -18.90
C GLN A 25 -9.70 -0.93 -18.40
N CYS A 26 -9.35 -0.19 -17.33
CA CYS A 26 -10.22 0.81 -16.72
C CYS A 26 -9.61 2.21 -16.85
N GLN A 27 -10.39 3.25 -16.49
CA GLN A 27 -9.92 4.65 -16.53
C GLN A 27 -9.35 5.10 -15.18
N TYR A 28 -9.82 4.49 -14.09
CA TYR A 28 -9.42 4.79 -12.71
C TYR A 28 -9.75 3.57 -11.82
N LEU A 29 -9.25 3.56 -10.58
CA LEU A 29 -9.63 2.58 -9.56
C LEU A 29 -10.54 3.22 -8.52
N ASP A 30 -11.65 2.56 -8.16
CA ASP A 30 -12.48 3.02 -7.04
C ASP A 30 -11.71 2.95 -5.71
N LEU A 31 -10.93 1.89 -5.52
CA LEU A 31 -10.17 1.62 -4.30
C LEU A 31 -8.79 1.02 -4.62
N PHE A 32 -7.75 1.62 -4.04
CA PHE A 32 -6.37 1.11 -4.09
C PHE A 32 -5.75 1.03 -2.69
N LEU A 33 -5.28 -0.16 -2.31
CA LEU A 33 -4.79 -0.42 -0.95
C LEU A 33 -3.27 -0.60 -0.92
N ILE A 34 -2.61 -0.15 0.12
CA ILE A 34 -1.27 -0.67 0.46
C ILE A 34 -1.46 -2.12 0.93
N HIS A 35 -0.85 -3.11 0.25
CA HIS A 35 -1.12 -4.52 0.54
C HIS A 35 -0.53 -4.98 1.87
N TRP A 36 0.64 -4.48 2.25
CA TRP A 36 1.31 -4.80 3.51
C TRP A 36 2.08 -3.59 4.05
N PRO A 37 2.28 -3.43 5.36
CA PRO A 37 2.98 -2.30 5.97
C PRO A 37 4.51 -2.42 5.89
N PHE A 38 5.06 -3.11 4.88
CA PHE A 38 6.49 -3.27 4.66
C PHE A 38 6.83 -3.36 3.18
N ALA A 39 8.05 -2.99 2.83
CA ALA A 39 8.55 -2.99 1.47
C ALA A 39 9.54 -4.14 1.24
N PHE A 40 9.65 -4.61 0.00
CA PHE A 40 10.77 -5.47 -0.39
C PHE A 40 11.94 -4.65 -0.90
N VAL A 41 13.16 -5.14 -0.65
CA VAL A 41 14.40 -4.56 -1.21
C VAL A 41 14.35 -4.65 -2.74
N ASP A 42 14.76 -3.57 -3.40
CA ASP A 42 14.93 -3.57 -4.85
C ASP A 42 15.98 -4.62 -5.24
N GLN A 43 15.63 -5.46 -6.21
CA GLN A 43 16.59 -6.39 -6.78
C GLN A 43 17.61 -5.59 -7.59
N ASP A 44 18.88 -5.70 -7.20
CA ASP A 44 20.00 -5.25 -8.01
C ASP A 44 20.23 -6.30 -9.10
N PRO A 45 19.94 -5.98 -10.39
CA PRO A 45 20.08 -6.94 -11.47
C PRO A 45 21.53 -7.41 -11.67
N GLU A 46 22.53 -6.70 -11.13
CA GLU A 46 23.93 -7.10 -11.21
C GLU A 46 24.32 -8.09 -10.11
N LYS A 47 23.57 -8.16 -9.00
CA LYS A 47 23.98 -8.94 -7.83
C LYS A 47 23.57 -10.41 -7.85
N ASN A 48 22.69 -10.85 -8.77
CA ASN A 48 22.23 -12.25 -8.86
C ASN A 48 21.90 -12.88 -7.48
N GLU A 49 21.48 -12.07 -6.51
CA GLU A 49 21.11 -12.55 -5.18
C GLU A 49 19.70 -13.15 -5.30
N GLU A 50 19.56 -14.44 -5.00
CA GLU A 50 18.27 -15.11 -4.86
C GLU A 50 17.50 -14.49 -3.69
N CYS A 51 16.81 -13.39 -3.93
CA CYS A 51 16.05 -12.70 -2.89
C CYS A 51 14.72 -12.22 -3.47
N GLN A 52 13.84 -13.18 -3.74
CA GLN A 52 12.42 -12.89 -3.58
C GLN A 52 12.19 -12.77 -2.07
N SER A 53 11.76 -11.61 -1.58
CA SER A 53 11.20 -11.34 -0.23
C SER A 53 12.06 -10.74 0.91
N ASN A 54 13.28 -10.25 0.68
CA ASN A 54 13.96 -9.46 1.74
C ASN A 54 13.21 -8.15 2.02
N VAL A 55 12.97 -7.84 3.29
CA VAL A 55 12.30 -6.61 3.73
C VAL A 55 13.29 -5.44 3.73
N ASP A 56 12.86 -4.29 3.18
CA ASP A 56 13.61 -3.03 3.27
C ASP A 56 13.21 -2.27 4.53
N ASP A 57 13.93 -2.50 5.62
CA ASP A 57 13.69 -1.86 6.92
C ASP A 57 13.90 -0.33 6.90
N LYS A 58 14.45 0.22 5.81
CA LYS A 58 14.70 1.67 5.68
C LYS A 58 13.51 2.41 5.08
N LEU A 59 12.61 1.71 4.40
CA LEU A 59 11.49 2.32 3.70
C LEU A 59 10.23 2.29 4.56
N ASP A 60 9.91 3.45 5.14
CA ASP A 60 8.70 3.61 5.95
C ASP A 60 7.44 3.72 5.07
N PHE A 61 6.38 3.00 5.45
CA PHE A 61 5.08 3.03 4.77
C PHE A 61 4.44 4.43 4.76
N ILE A 62 4.87 5.36 5.63
CA ILE A 62 4.44 6.77 5.56
C ILE A 62 4.80 7.42 4.22
N VAL A 63 5.99 7.10 3.68
CA VAL A 63 6.41 7.59 2.35
C VAL A 63 5.47 7.05 1.27
N THR A 64 5.15 5.77 1.35
CA THR A 64 4.20 5.11 0.45
C THR A 64 2.81 5.75 0.53
N TRP A 65 2.32 6.04 1.74
CA TRP A 65 1.02 6.69 1.92
C TRP A 65 0.97 8.08 1.27
N LYS A 66 2.02 8.89 1.43
CA LYS A 66 2.10 10.21 0.76
C LYS A 66 2.03 10.09 -0.76
N ALA A 67 2.64 9.07 -1.35
CA ALA A 67 2.52 8.80 -2.78
C ALA A 67 1.09 8.35 -3.16
N MET A 68 0.43 7.55 -2.32
CA MET A 68 -0.97 7.13 -2.53
C MET A 68 -1.93 8.32 -2.53
N GLU A 69 -1.70 9.33 -1.67
CA GLU A 69 -2.50 10.56 -1.62
C GLU A 69 -2.42 11.35 -2.94
N LEU A 70 -1.26 11.35 -3.61
CA LEU A 70 -1.12 11.98 -4.92
C LEU A 70 -1.94 11.28 -6.01
N LEU A 71 -2.12 9.96 -5.93
CA LEU A 71 -2.97 9.23 -6.88
C LEU A 71 -4.43 9.67 -6.81
N VAL A 72 -4.88 10.08 -5.61
CA VAL A 72 -6.21 10.66 -5.40
C VAL A 72 -6.27 12.07 -6.01
N ASP A 73 -5.25 12.89 -5.76
CA ASP A 73 -5.15 14.25 -6.33
C ASP A 73 -5.11 14.23 -7.87
N GLU A 74 -4.45 13.24 -8.47
CA GLU A 74 -4.41 13.02 -9.92
C GLU A 74 -5.70 12.41 -10.49
N GLY A 75 -6.62 11.95 -9.64
CA GLY A 75 -7.87 11.31 -10.06
C GLY A 75 -7.71 9.89 -10.62
N LEU A 76 -6.52 9.28 -10.48
CA LEU A 76 -6.26 7.89 -10.87
C LEU A 76 -6.98 6.90 -9.94
N VAL A 77 -7.20 7.30 -8.69
CA VAL A 77 -7.89 6.50 -7.68
C VAL A 77 -8.93 7.37 -6.96
N LYS A 78 -10.12 6.83 -6.69
CA LYS A 78 -11.16 7.58 -5.93
C LYS A 78 -10.94 7.51 -4.43
N SER A 79 -10.56 6.34 -3.91
CA SER A 79 -10.32 6.10 -2.50
C SER A 79 -9.06 5.26 -2.27
N ILE A 80 -8.36 5.52 -1.17
CA ILE A 80 -7.17 4.77 -0.77
C ILE A 80 -7.36 4.18 0.63
N GLY A 81 -6.68 3.06 0.88
CA GLY A 81 -6.80 2.36 2.15
C GLY A 81 -5.62 1.45 2.44
N LEU A 82 -5.78 0.65 3.49
CA LEU A 82 -4.77 -0.20 4.06
C LEU A 82 -5.17 -1.68 3.93
N SER A 83 -4.20 -2.57 4.06
CA SER A 83 -4.41 -4.01 4.16
C SER A 83 -3.34 -4.58 5.08
N ASN A 84 -3.74 -5.40 6.06
CA ASN A 84 -2.84 -6.01 7.04
C ASN A 84 -2.06 -5.01 7.91
N PHE A 85 -2.63 -3.83 8.17
CA PHE A 85 -2.06 -2.86 9.13
C PHE A 85 -2.59 -3.14 10.53
N ASN A 86 -1.75 -2.98 11.55
CA ASN A 86 -2.16 -3.01 12.96
C ASN A 86 -2.56 -1.62 13.47
N GLU A 87 -3.09 -1.54 14.70
CA GLU A 87 -3.59 -0.29 15.30
C GLU A 87 -2.52 0.82 15.33
N GLU A 88 -1.32 0.53 15.83
CA GLU A 88 -0.23 1.50 15.91
C GLU A 88 0.15 2.07 14.52
N GLN A 89 0.20 1.21 13.50
CA GLN A 89 0.51 1.63 12.13
C GLN A 89 -0.61 2.49 11.53
N ILE A 90 -1.88 2.17 11.82
CA ILE A 90 -3.04 2.96 11.38
C ILE A 90 -3.01 4.33 12.04
N GLU A 91 -2.76 4.40 13.35
CA GLU A 91 -2.67 5.68 14.09
C GLU A 91 -1.59 6.59 13.50
N ARG A 92 -0.41 6.03 13.18
CA ARG A 92 0.67 6.78 12.53
C ARG A 92 0.25 7.40 11.19
N ILE A 93 -0.58 6.70 10.41
CA ILE A 93 -1.15 7.23 9.16
C ILE A 93 -2.17 8.32 9.44
N ILE A 94 -3.10 8.08 10.36
CA ILE A 94 -4.18 9.04 10.69
C ILE A 94 -3.62 10.38 11.17
N GLN A 95 -2.51 10.38 11.91
CA GLN A 95 -1.87 11.59 12.41
C GLN A 95 -1.30 12.49 11.31
N ILE A 96 -0.95 11.93 10.13
CA ILE A 96 -0.22 12.65 9.06
C ILE A 96 -1.02 12.75 7.76
N CYS A 97 -2.13 12.05 7.63
CA CYS A 97 -2.84 11.92 6.36
C CYS A 97 -3.59 13.21 5.98
N LYS A 98 -3.52 13.57 4.69
CA LYS A 98 -4.43 14.48 4.00
C LYS A 98 -5.77 13.81 3.73
N TYR A 99 -5.74 12.54 3.28
CA TYR A 99 -6.93 11.73 3.05
C TYR A 99 -6.92 10.56 4.02
N LYS A 100 -7.97 10.40 4.83
CA LYS A 100 -8.07 9.27 5.77
C LYS A 100 -8.20 7.94 5.00
N PRO A 101 -7.56 6.85 5.45
CA PRO A 101 -7.78 5.53 4.87
C PRO A 101 -9.26 5.16 5.00
N VAL A 102 -9.89 4.76 3.89
CA VAL A 102 -11.33 4.43 3.91
C VAL A 102 -11.60 3.02 4.44
N VAL A 103 -10.60 2.14 4.39
CA VAL A 103 -10.66 0.75 4.87
C VAL A 103 -9.29 0.28 5.33
N ASN A 104 -9.27 -0.77 6.16
CA ASN A 104 -8.15 -1.65 6.42
C ASN A 104 -8.63 -3.08 6.16
N GLN A 105 -8.17 -3.70 5.07
CA GLN A 105 -8.56 -5.06 4.71
C GLN A 105 -7.69 -6.07 5.49
N VAL A 106 -8.30 -6.83 6.40
CA VAL A 106 -7.59 -7.78 7.27
C VAL A 106 -8.21 -9.18 7.21
N GLU A 107 -7.44 -10.18 7.66
CA GLU A 107 -7.97 -11.51 7.91
C GLU A 107 -8.99 -11.46 9.05
N ILE A 108 -10.23 -11.89 8.78
CA ILE A 108 -11.30 -11.97 9.77
C ILE A 108 -12.18 -13.19 9.54
N HIS A 109 -12.35 -13.99 10.59
CA HIS A 109 -13.19 -15.20 10.60
C HIS A 109 -13.43 -15.66 12.06
N PRO A 110 -14.28 -16.67 12.33
CA PRO A 110 -14.61 -17.06 13.71
C PRO A 110 -13.43 -17.44 14.62
N TYR A 111 -12.28 -17.84 14.05
CA TYR A 111 -11.06 -18.13 14.81
C TYR A 111 -10.08 -16.95 14.87
N CYS A 112 -10.32 -15.88 14.10
CA CYS A 112 -9.55 -14.64 14.10
C CYS A 112 -10.54 -13.45 13.99
N PRO A 113 -11.24 -13.09 15.09
CA PRO A 113 -12.38 -12.18 15.02
C PRO A 113 -12.02 -10.69 14.94
N GLN A 114 -10.74 -10.31 15.13
CA GLN A 114 -10.26 -8.91 15.04
C GLN A 114 -11.04 -7.92 15.95
N ILE A 115 -11.42 -8.33 17.17
CA ILE A 115 -12.37 -7.59 18.04
C ILE A 115 -11.91 -6.15 18.39
N GLN A 116 -10.61 -5.89 18.45
CA GLN A 116 -10.05 -4.61 18.89
C GLN A 116 -9.70 -3.65 17.75
N LEU A 117 -9.66 -4.15 16.51
CA LEU A 117 -9.15 -3.41 15.37
C LEU A 117 -10.20 -2.41 14.83
N GLU A 118 -9.96 -1.12 15.03
CA GLU A 118 -10.81 -0.02 14.52
C GLU A 118 -10.04 0.87 13.50
N ILE A 119 -10.76 1.56 12.61
CA ILE A 119 -10.23 2.50 11.59
C ILE A 119 -10.86 3.87 11.79
#